data_AF-A0A3C0STT9-F1
#
_entry.id   AF-A0A3C0STT9-F1
#
_cell.length_a   1.000
_cell.length_b   1.000
_cell.length_c   1.000
_cell.angle_alpha   90.00
_cell.angle_beta   90.00
_cell.angle_gamma   90.00
#
_symmetry.space_group_name_H-M   'P 1'
#
loop_
_entity.id
_entity.type
_entity.pdbx_description
1 polymer ?
#
loop_
_entity_poly.entity_id
_entity_poly.type
_entity_poly.pdbx_seq_one_letter_code
_entity_poly.pdbx_strand_id
1 'polypeptide(L)'
;MINMVIDPKYGLDVYENLFEQYEVLSEIRVSTSILDDGYKTTKNTISKEFLEQYASRRKDYKEYLFCGNNPKKPFINMSFYGSLFLKSIEKLVNGLYPSSGLGETSCPSGQCIPGNTRLMVDVDGNFYPCERVSEEGQINIIGNVDNGLSKEKTNYVLNIGKNGGNDCLECFAIRYCNICVKLYEKKLLNKTSDMINECRDCKTSFHDYLIEYVRFNNDYMEVKHGEK
;
A
#
# COMPACT_ATOMS: atom_id res chain seq x y z
N MET A 1 6.50 18.45 8.70
CA MET A 1 5.79 17.48 7.83
C MET A 1 4.57 17.02 8.59
N ILE A 2 3.39 17.05 7.97
CA ILE A 2 2.15 16.56 8.59
C ILE A 2 1.59 15.39 7.77
N ASN A 3 0.80 14.53 8.40
CA ASN A 3 0.05 13.49 7.70
C ASN A 3 -1.43 13.88 7.62
N MET A 4 -1.99 13.91 6.41
CA MET A 4 -3.39 14.16 6.11
C MET A 4 -4.09 12.82 5.82
N VAL A 5 -5.14 12.53 6.58
CA VAL A 5 -5.95 11.33 6.37
C VAL A 5 -7.11 11.66 5.44
N ILE A 6 -7.20 10.93 4.32
CA ILE A 6 -8.25 11.09 3.32
C ILE A 6 -9.34 10.06 3.59
N ASP A 7 -10.52 10.55 3.94
CA ASP A 7 -11.77 9.78 3.97
C ASP A 7 -12.38 9.73 2.55
N PRO A 8 -12.43 8.55 1.91
CA PRO A 8 -12.93 8.37 0.54
C PRO A 8 -14.45 8.55 0.42
N LYS A 9 -15.15 8.81 1.54
CA LYS A 9 -16.55 9.24 1.54
C LYS A 9 -16.74 10.57 0.82
N TYR A 10 -15.73 11.44 0.82
CA TYR A 10 -15.77 12.76 0.20
C TYR A 10 -14.88 12.80 -1.04
N GLY A 11 -15.21 13.66 -2.02
CA GLY A 11 -14.33 13.95 -3.15
C GLY A 11 -12.97 14.53 -2.72
N LEU A 12 -11.97 14.37 -3.59
CA LEU A 12 -10.65 15.00 -3.43
C LEU A 12 -10.72 16.53 -3.36
N ASP A 13 -11.67 17.16 -4.05
CA ASP A 13 -11.83 18.61 -4.04
C ASP A 13 -12.00 19.17 -2.61
N VAL A 14 -12.64 18.42 -1.69
CA VAL A 14 -12.76 18.83 -0.27
C VAL A 14 -11.39 19.02 0.37
N TYR A 15 -10.44 18.14 0.08
CA TYR A 15 -9.07 18.20 0.62
C TYR A 15 -8.23 19.26 -0.10
N GLU A 16 -8.43 19.43 -1.41
CA GLU A 16 -7.76 20.47 -2.19
C GLU A 16 -8.17 21.88 -1.69
N ASN A 17 -9.46 22.07 -1.40
CA ASN A 17 -9.98 23.33 -0.88
C ASN A 17 -9.38 23.71 0.49
N LEU A 18 -8.86 22.76 1.27
CA LEU A 18 -8.17 23.09 2.52
C LEU A 18 -6.90 23.92 2.27
N PHE A 19 -6.19 23.69 1.16
CA PHE A 19 -4.98 24.44 0.82
C PHE A 19 -5.30 25.88 0.38
N GLU A 20 -6.51 26.12 -0.13
CA GLU A 20 -7.00 27.47 -0.45
C GLU A 20 -7.47 28.20 0.82
N GLN A 21 -8.12 27.48 1.74
CA GLN A 21 -8.62 28.04 3.00
C GLN A 21 -7.50 28.34 4.00
N TYR A 22 -6.45 27.54 4.00
CA TYR A 22 -5.36 27.61 4.98
C TYR A 22 -4.01 27.66 4.26
N GLU A 23 -3.52 28.89 4.02
CA GLU A 23 -2.25 29.16 3.33
C GLU A 23 -1.05 28.38 3.93
N VAL A 24 -1.03 28.22 5.25
CA VAL A 24 0.01 27.44 5.97
C VAL A 24 0.15 26.00 5.46
N LEU A 25 -0.93 25.39 4.95
CA LEU A 25 -0.90 24.03 4.41
C LEU A 25 -0.10 23.96 3.10
N SER A 26 -0.03 25.06 2.34
CA SER A 26 0.73 25.16 1.09
C SER A 26 2.24 25.29 1.33
N GLU A 27 2.64 25.77 2.51
CA GLU A 27 4.05 25.95 2.89
C GLU A 27 4.66 24.72 3.57
N ILE A 28 3.85 23.79 4.04
CA ILE A 28 4.31 22.58 4.73
C ILE A 28 4.27 21.36 3.82
N ARG A 29 5.23 20.45 4.05
CA ARG A 29 5.22 19.13 3.41
C ARG A 29 4.09 18.27 3.98
N VAL A 30 3.14 17.90 3.13
CA VAL A 30 2.02 17.02 3.46
C VAL A 30 2.31 15.60 2.96
N SER A 31 2.14 14.62 3.85
CA SER A 31 1.98 13.22 3.48
C SER A 31 0.52 12.84 3.59
N THR A 32 0.08 11.85 2.82
CA THR A 32 -1.31 11.45 2.70
C THR A 32 -1.48 9.97 2.99
N SER A 33 -2.54 9.62 3.70
CA SER A 33 -2.97 8.23 3.91
C SER A 33 -4.47 8.12 3.71
N ILE A 34 -4.94 7.09 3.02
CA ILE A 34 -6.38 6.81 2.91
C ILE A 34 -6.86 6.10 4.17
N LEU A 35 -8.05 6.45 4.65
CA LEU A 35 -8.66 5.88 5.84
C LEU A 35 -8.80 4.34 5.72
N ASP A 36 -8.17 3.61 6.64
CA ASP A 36 -8.27 2.14 6.77
C ASP A 36 -9.48 1.77 7.63
N ASP A 37 -10.29 0.79 7.18
CA ASP A 37 -11.42 0.26 7.95
C ASP A 37 -11.21 -1.17 8.43
N GLY A 38 -9.95 -1.62 8.50
CA GLY A 38 -9.63 -3.03 8.66
C GLY A 38 -10.33 -3.71 9.83
N TYR A 39 -10.49 -3.02 10.96
CA TYR A 39 -11.14 -3.56 12.16
C TYR A 39 -12.53 -2.96 12.43
N LYS A 40 -13.06 -2.12 11.53
CA LYS A 40 -14.40 -1.55 11.70
C LYS A 40 -15.45 -2.59 11.35
N THR A 41 -16.51 -2.67 12.16
CA THR A 41 -17.71 -3.48 11.87
C THR A 41 -18.44 -2.95 10.63
N THR A 42 -18.46 -1.63 10.45
CA THR A 42 -19.00 -0.97 9.25
C THR A 42 -17.86 -0.50 8.36
N LYS A 43 -17.86 -0.97 7.11
CA LYS A 43 -16.87 -0.58 6.09
C LYS A 43 -17.01 0.89 5.69
N ASN A 44 -15.89 1.51 5.34
CA ASN A 44 -15.88 2.87 4.83
C ASN A 44 -16.67 2.93 3.52
N THR A 45 -17.46 3.99 3.34
CA THR A 45 -18.13 4.23 2.07
C THR A 45 -17.17 4.95 1.13
N ILE A 46 -16.97 4.42 -0.07
CA ILE A 46 -16.22 5.08 -1.12
C ILE A 46 -17.23 5.75 -2.05
N SER A 47 -17.17 7.07 -2.16
CA SER A 47 -18.06 7.81 -3.06
C SER A 47 -17.63 7.65 -4.52
N LYS A 48 -18.60 7.70 -5.46
CA LYS A 48 -18.29 7.74 -6.90
C LYS A 48 -17.46 8.96 -7.25
N GLU A 49 -17.80 10.10 -6.65
CA GLU A 49 -17.08 11.36 -6.79
C GLU A 49 -15.59 11.21 -6.44
N PHE A 50 -15.28 10.55 -5.31
CA PHE A 50 -13.89 10.27 -4.94
C PHE A 50 -13.16 9.44 -6.00
N LEU A 51 -13.76 8.36 -6.50
CA LEU A 51 -13.15 7.49 -7.51
C LEU A 51 -12.86 8.25 -8.81
N GLU A 52 -13.83 9.03 -9.29
CA GLU A 52 -13.72 9.82 -10.51
C GLU A 52 -12.64 10.90 -10.39
N GLN A 53 -12.66 11.66 -9.29
CA GLN A 53 -11.65 12.69 -9.04
C GLN A 53 -10.27 12.07 -8.84
N TYR A 54 -10.14 10.99 -8.07
CA TYR A 54 -8.86 10.31 -7.86
C TYR A 54 -8.24 9.82 -9.17
N ALA A 55 -9.03 9.19 -10.03
CA ALA A 55 -8.58 8.74 -11.35
C ALA A 55 -8.21 9.92 -12.26
N SER A 56 -9.02 10.98 -12.29
CA SER A 56 -8.75 12.19 -13.08
C SER A 56 -7.48 12.88 -12.62
N ARG A 57 -7.30 13.11 -11.31
CA ARG A 57 -6.11 13.76 -10.74
C ARG A 57 -4.85 12.95 -10.98
N ARG A 58 -4.92 11.62 -10.86
CA ARG A 58 -3.79 10.75 -11.16
C ARG A 58 -3.38 10.86 -12.63
N LYS A 59 -4.35 10.93 -13.55
CA LYS A 59 -4.10 11.13 -14.98
C LYS A 59 -3.46 12.49 -15.25
N ASP A 60 -4.05 13.58 -14.75
CA ASP A 60 -3.52 14.94 -14.92
C ASP A 60 -2.10 15.06 -14.35
N TYR A 61 -1.84 14.46 -13.19
CA TYR A 61 -0.52 14.49 -12.55
C TYR A 61 0.53 13.74 -13.39
N LYS A 62 0.15 12.60 -13.96
CA LYS A 62 1.00 11.86 -14.90
C LYS A 62 1.29 12.68 -16.17
N GLU A 63 0.27 13.28 -16.80
CA GLU A 63 0.45 14.11 -18.00
C GLU A 63 1.33 15.34 -17.73
N TYR A 64 1.17 15.98 -16.57
CA TYR A 64 2.04 17.07 -16.14
C TYR A 64 3.51 16.65 -16.05
N LEU A 65 3.78 15.48 -15.44
CA LEU A 65 5.15 14.99 -15.27
C LEU A 65 5.84 14.60 -16.59
N PHE A 66 5.13 13.99 -17.55
CA PHE A 66 5.75 13.42 -18.76
C PHE A 66 5.50 14.20 -20.05
N CYS A 67 4.40 14.94 -20.16
CA CYS A 67 4.05 15.69 -21.37
C CYS A 67 4.29 17.20 -21.22
N GLY A 68 4.50 17.69 -19.99
CA GLY A 68 4.53 19.14 -19.73
C GLY A 68 3.18 19.82 -19.99
N ASN A 69 2.09 19.04 -20.09
CA ASN A 69 0.76 19.59 -20.26
C ASN A 69 0.30 20.30 -19.00
N ASN A 70 -0.32 21.46 -19.17
CA ASN A 70 -0.96 22.16 -18.06
C ASN A 70 -2.20 21.38 -17.62
N PRO A 71 -2.30 20.98 -16.34
CA PRO A 71 -3.47 20.28 -15.84
C PRO A 71 -4.70 21.20 -15.93
N LYS A 72 -5.89 20.60 -16.07
CA LYS A 72 -7.16 21.36 -16.14
C LYS A 72 -7.40 22.23 -14.91
N LYS A 73 -6.93 21.79 -13.74
CA LYS A 73 -6.89 22.57 -12.50
C LYS A 73 -5.46 22.49 -11.94
N PRO A 74 -4.88 23.62 -11.49
CA PRO A 74 -3.51 23.70 -11.00
C PRO A 74 -3.30 22.84 -9.75
N PHE A 75 -2.10 22.30 -9.59
CA PHE A 75 -1.69 21.58 -8.39
C PHE A 75 -1.32 22.57 -7.29
N ILE A 76 -2.25 22.84 -6.37
CA ILE A 76 -2.11 23.87 -5.32
C ILE A 76 -0.99 23.52 -4.32
N ASN A 77 -0.73 22.23 -4.07
CA ASN A 77 0.41 21.76 -3.29
C ASN A 77 1.02 20.50 -3.92
N MET A 78 2.24 20.60 -4.46
CA MET A 78 2.92 19.50 -5.13
C MET A 78 3.23 18.32 -4.19
N SER A 79 3.46 18.58 -2.89
CA SER A 79 3.72 17.52 -1.91
C SER A 79 2.50 16.65 -1.63
N PHE A 80 1.29 17.23 -1.69
CA PHE A 80 0.03 16.48 -1.56
C PHE A 80 -0.14 15.49 -2.72
N TYR A 81 -0.09 15.97 -3.96
CA TYR A 81 -0.20 15.11 -5.15
C TYR A 81 0.97 14.13 -5.27
N GLY A 82 2.17 14.57 -4.92
CA GLY A 82 3.34 13.71 -4.84
C GLY A 82 3.14 12.57 -3.84
N SER A 83 2.61 12.87 -2.65
CA SER A 83 2.31 11.84 -1.66
C SER A 83 1.22 10.85 -2.11
N LEU A 84 0.25 11.30 -2.92
CA LEU A 84 -0.82 10.43 -3.44
C LEU A 84 -0.35 9.54 -4.58
N PHE A 85 0.37 10.10 -5.55
CA PHE A 85 0.54 9.47 -6.85
C PHE A 85 1.98 9.14 -7.21
N LEU A 86 2.97 9.88 -6.69
CA LEU A 86 4.36 9.77 -7.15
C LEU A 86 4.89 8.35 -7.02
N LYS A 87 4.69 7.69 -5.86
CA LYS A 87 5.14 6.30 -5.67
C LYS A 87 4.55 5.33 -6.70
N SER A 88 3.29 5.51 -7.08
CA SER A 88 2.64 4.66 -8.09
C SER A 88 3.23 4.89 -9.48
N ILE A 89 3.61 6.14 -9.78
CA ILE A 89 4.20 6.53 -11.06
C ILE A 89 5.68 6.12 -11.12
N GLU A 90 6.45 6.35 -10.06
CA GLU A 90 7.83 5.86 -9.93
C GLU A 90 7.91 4.36 -10.19
N LYS A 91 6.91 3.60 -9.71
CA LYS A 91 6.83 2.17 -9.97
C LYS A 91 6.66 1.87 -11.46
N LEU A 92 5.81 2.61 -12.18
CA LEU A 92 5.64 2.47 -13.62
C LEU A 92 6.93 2.84 -14.38
N VAL A 93 7.58 3.94 -14.00
CA VAL A 93 8.82 4.43 -14.63
C VAL A 93 9.98 3.46 -14.42
N ASN A 94 10.16 2.97 -13.19
CA ASN A 94 11.19 2.00 -12.87
C ASN A 94 10.88 0.60 -13.45
N GLY A 95 9.61 0.37 -13.78
CA GLY A 95 9.13 -0.83 -14.44
C GLY A 95 9.37 -2.12 -13.67
N LEU A 96 9.52 -3.20 -14.45
CA LEU A 96 9.90 -4.51 -13.93
C LEU A 96 11.38 -4.73 -14.19
N TYR A 97 12.16 -4.91 -13.12
CA TYR A 97 13.57 -5.24 -13.24
C TYR A 97 13.74 -6.77 -13.36
N PRO A 98 14.65 -7.26 -14.21
CA PRO A 98 15.07 -8.65 -14.19
C PRO A 98 15.57 -9.00 -12.78
N SER A 99 14.97 -10.03 -12.18
CA SER A 99 15.40 -10.59 -10.92
C SER A 99 15.90 -12.01 -11.17
N SER A 100 16.79 -12.50 -10.31
CA SER A 100 17.03 -13.94 -10.22
C SER A 100 15.70 -14.66 -9.99
N GLY A 101 15.62 -15.92 -10.44
CA GLY A 101 14.50 -16.80 -10.12
C GLY A 101 14.24 -16.86 -8.61
N LEU A 102 13.05 -17.33 -8.24
CA LEU A 102 12.78 -17.67 -6.84
C LEU A 102 13.71 -18.82 -6.45
N GLY A 103 14.33 -18.73 -5.27
CA GLY A 103 15.14 -19.82 -4.72
C GLY A 103 14.27 -20.97 -4.23
N GLU A 104 14.91 -22.03 -3.72
CA GLU A 104 14.21 -23.18 -3.11
C GLU A 104 13.29 -22.77 -1.95
N THR A 105 13.65 -21.69 -1.25
CA THR A 105 12.84 -21.10 -0.18
C THR A 105 12.65 -19.60 -0.42
N SER A 106 11.40 -19.14 -0.35
CA SER A 106 11.04 -17.72 -0.42
C SER A 106 9.83 -17.44 0.46
N CYS A 107 9.62 -16.17 0.80
CA CYS A 107 8.38 -15.68 1.41
C CYS A 107 7.71 -14.66 0.47
N PRO A 108 6.38 -14.46 0.57
CA PRO A 108 5.70 -13.38 -0.13
C PRO A 108 6.20 -12.01 0.32
N SER A 109 6.22 -11.02 -0.58
CA SER A 109 6.79 -9.69 -0.31
C SER A 109 5.99 -8.80 0.65
N GLY A 110 4.77 -9.21 1.04
CA GLY A 110 3.87 -8.37 1.83
C GLY A 110 4.28 -8.26 3.30
N GLN A 111 5.08 -9.21 3.78
CA GLN A 111 5.51 -9.27 5.16
C GLN A 111 6.78 -8.44 5.37
N CYS A 112 6.71 -7.41 6.21
CA CYS A 112 7.89 -6.74 6.71
C CYS A 112 8.66 -7.64 7.69
N ILE A 113 9.94 -7.35 7.92
CA ILE A 113 10.74 -8.02 8.96
C ILE A 113 10.10 -7.70 10.32
N PRO A 114 9.49 -8.68 11.02
CA PRO A 114 8.74 -8.42 12.24
C PRO A 114 9.63 -7.84 13.33
N GLY A 115 9.18 -6.76 13.98
CA GLY A 115 9.90 -6.16 15.09
C GLY A 115 11.16 -5.36 14.73
N ASN A 116 11.50 -5.21 13.44
CA ASN A 116 12.70 -4.48 13.04
C ASN A 116 12.53 -2.95 13.13
N THR A 117 11.47 -2.40 12.54
CA THR A 117 11.28 -0.93 12.42
C THR A 117 10.04 -0.39 13.13
N ARG A 118 9.10 -1.26 13.51
CA ARG A 118 7.79 -0.88 14.06
C ARG A 118 7.39 -1.69 15.28
N LEU A 119 8.35 -2.28 15.98
CA LEU A 119 8.07 -3.10 17.17
C LEU A 119 7.13 -2.33 18.12
N MET A 120 5.94 -2.89 18.37
CA MET A 120 5.01 -2.36 19.34
C MET A 120 5.14 -3.18 20.62
N VAL A 121 5.04 -2.51 21.77
CA VAL A 121 5.10 -3.12 23.10
C VAL A 121 3.84 -2.73 23.87
N ASP A 122 3.15 -3.72 24.46
CA ASP A 122 2.00 -3.47 25.33
C ASP A 122 2.40 -3.19 26.79
N VAL A 123 1.42 -2.96 27.66
CA VAL A 123 1.64 -2.68 29.09
C VAL A 123 2.18 -3.87 29.89
N ASP A 124 2.02 -5.09 29.36
CA ASP A 124 2.52 -6.34 29.95
C ASP A 124 3.93 -6.70 29.41
N GLY A 125 4.49 -5.84 28.56
CA GLY A 125 5.80 -6.00 27.96
C GLY A 125 5.83 -6.97 26.78
N ASN A 126 4.69 -7.39 26.24
CA ASN A 126 4.63 -8.26 25.05
C ASN A 126 4.99 -7.48 23.78
N PHE A 127 5.72 -8.15 22.91
CA PHE A 127 6.17 -7.60 21.64
C PHE A 127 5.25 -7.99 20.49
N TYR A 128 4.90 -7.02 19.66
CA TYR A 128 4.07 -7.19 18.47
C TYR A 128 4.81 -6.73 17.20
N PRO A 129 4.55 -7.35 16.03
CA PRO A 129 5.29 -7.08 14.79
C PRO A 129 5.18 -5.63 14.32
N CYS A 130 4.01 -5.01 14.52
CA CYS A 130 3.74 -3.59 14.29
C CYS A 130 2.50 -3.12 15.03
N GLU A 131 2.23 -1.81 14.99
CA GLU A 131 1.06 -1.16 15.59
C GLU A 131 -0.28 -1.48 14.89
N ARG A 132 -0.23 -2.19 13.75
CA ARG A 132 -1.39 -2.42 12.89
C ARG A 132 -2.06 -3.78 13.11
N VAL A 133 -1.55 -4.60 14.02
CA VAL A 133 -2.12 -5.92 14.36
C VAL A 133 -2.93 -5.86 15.65
N SER A 134 -3.81 -6.83 15.87
CA SER A 134 -4.64 -6.90 17.08
C SER A 134 -3.84 -7.39 18.29
N GLU A 135 -3.96 -6.72 19.43
CA GLU A 135 -3.39 -7.16 20.71
C GLU A 135 -4.06 -8.44 21.23
N GLU A 136 -5.33 -8.67 20.87
CA GLU A 136 -6.08 -9.90 21.21
C GLU A 136 -5.50 -11.17 20.58
N GLY A 137 -4.77 -11.04 19.47
CA GLY A 137 -4.25 -12.17 18.71
C GLY A 137 -2.94 -12.67 19.29
N GLN A 138 -2.97 -13.80 20.01
CA GLN A 138 -1.76 -14.45 20.54
C GLN A 138 -0.71 -14.79 19.47
N ILE A 139 -1.16 -14.99 18.23
CA ILE A 139 -0.30 -15.20 17.05
C ILE A 139 0.59 -14.00 16.72
N ASN A 140 0.22 -12.81 17.17
CA ASN A 140 0.97 -11.58 16.94
C ASN A 140 2.01 -11.31 18.02
N ILE A 141 1.98 -12.02 19.15
CA ILE A 141 2.99 -11.84 20.19
C ILE A 141 4.27 -12.52 19.72
N ILE A 142 5.29 -11.75 19.37
CA ILE A 142 6.58 -12.22 18.85
C ILE A 142 7.68 -12.28 19.91
N GLY A 143 7.40 -11.93 21.17
CA GLY A 143 8.37 -11.92 22.26
C GLY A 143 7.87 -11.15 23.48
N ASN A 144 8.74 -10.90 24.44
CA ASN A 144 8.47 -10.07 25.62
C ASN A 144 9.75 -9.35 26.09
N VAL A 145 9.61 -8.23 26.80
CA VAL A 145 10.73 -7.45 27.37
C VAL A 145 11.68 -8.27 28.22
N ASP A 146 11.19 -9.28 28.93
CA ASP A 146 12.00 -10.10 29.85
C ASP A 146 12.84 -11.15 29.12
N ASN A 147 12.36 -11.67 27.99
CA ASN A 147 12.97 -12.80 27.27
C ASN A 147 13.40 -12.48 25.82
N GLY A 148 13.15 -11.27 25.35
CA GLY A 148 13.48 -10.80 24.02
C GLY A 148 12.53 -11.32 22.92
N LEU A 149 12.99 -11.23 21.67
CA LEU A 149 12.25 -11.73 20.51
C LEU A 149 12.35 -13.26 20.42
N SER A 150 11.20 -13.92 20.31
CA SER A 150 11.13 -15.34 20.00
C SER A 150 11.39 -15.55 18.50
N LYS A 151 12.52 -16.20 18.18
CA LYS A 151 12.87 -16.57 16.80
C LYS A 151 11.79 -17.43 16.15
N GLU A 152 11.19 -18.36 16.89
CA GLU A 152 10.13 -19.24 16.37
C GLU A 152 8.89 -18.43 15.96
N LYS A 153 8.37 -17.61 16.87
CA LYS A 153 7.18 -16.78 16.59
C LYS A 153 7.44 -15.74 15.50
N THR A 154 8.63 -15.13 15.52
CA THR A 154 9.07 -14.20 14.49
C THR A 154 9.13 -14.85 13.11
N ASN A 155 9.70 -16.07 13.01
CA ASN A 155 9.74 -16.82 11.75
C ASN A 155 8.36 -17.26 11.27
N TYR A 156 7.46 -17.61 12.18
CA TYR A 156 6.08 -17.92 11.83
C TYR A 156 5.38 -16.72 11.19
N VAL A 157 5.47 -15.53 11.81
CA VAL A 157 4.90 -14.29 11.27
C VAL A 157 5.55 -13.92 9.94
N LEU A 158 6.88 -14.04 9.83
CA LEU A 158 7.62 -13.77 8.59
C LEU A 158 7.18 -14.68 7.43
N ASN A 159 6.83 -15.93 7.73
CA ASN A 159 6.41 -16.92 6.74
C ASN A 159 4.91 -17.24 6.79
N ILE A 160 4.07 -16.21 7.01
CA ILE A 160 2.62 -16.39 7.07
C ILE A 160 2.03 -16.98 5.77
N GLY A 161 2.71 -16.78 4.64
CA GLY A 161 2.39 -17.36 3.34
C GLY A 161 2.39 -18.90 3.32
N LYS A 162 3.07 -19.56 4.26
CA LYS A 162 2.99 -21.03 4.43
C LYS A 162 1.55 -21.52 4.59
N ASN A 163 0.68 -20.71 5.21
CA ASN A 163 -0.74 -21.03 5.38
C ASN A 163 -1.54 -21.03 4.07
N GLY A 164 -1.00 -20.45 2.99
CA GLY A 164 -1.59 -20.50 1.64
C GLY A 164 -1.15 -21.70 0.81
N GLY A 165 -0.17 -22.49 1.26
CA GLY A 165 0.29 -23.69 0.56
C GLY A 165 0.67 -23.44 -0.90
N ASN A 166 0.19 -24.31 -1.80
CA ASN A 166 0.48 -24.25 -3.24
C ASN A 166 -0.01 -22.95 -3.89
N ASP A 167 -1.12 -22.37 -3.40
CA ASP A 167 -1.64 -21.11 -3.95
C ASP A 167 -0.64 -19.96 -3.83
N CYS A 168 0.20 -19.97 -2.79
CA CYS A 168 1.28 -19.00 -2.61
C CYS A 168 2.52 -19.39 -3.42
N LEU A 169 2.89 -20.68 -3.44
CA LEU A 169 4.09 -21.16 -4.15
C LEU A 169 4.01 -20.96 -5.67
N GLU A 170 2.81 -21.11 -6.25
CA GLU A 170 2.57 -20.95 -7.68
C GLU A 170 2.04 -19.56 -8.05
N CYS A 171 2.04 -18.61 -7.11
CA CYS A 171 1.46 -17.30 -7.32
C CYS A 171 2.33 -16.42 -8.24
N PHE A 172 1.82 -16.08 -9.41
CA PHE A 172 2.46 -15.12 -10.33
C PHE A 172 2.69 -13.73 -9.71
N ALA A 173 1.93 -13.37 -8.67
CA ALA A 173 2.00 -12.10 -7.96
C ALA A 173 2.81 -12.17 -6.66
N ILE A 174 3.55 -13.25 -6.37
CA ILE A 174 4.21 -13.45 -5.06
C ILE A 174 5.16 -12.30 -4.66
N ARG A 175 5.90 -11.74 -5.63
CA ARG A 175 6.80 -10.59 -5.44
C ARG A 175 6.07 -9.25 -5.30
N TYR A 176 4.79 -9.21 -5.69
CA TYR A 176 3.92 -8.06 -5.56
C TYR A 176 2.98 -8.16 -4.36
N CYS A 177 2.93 -9.32 -3.71
CA CYS A 177 2.04 -9.57 -2.59
C CYS A 177 2.19 -8.48 -1.53
N ASN A 178 1.06 -7.93 -1.08
CA ASN A 178 0.98 -6.91 -0.03
C ASN A 178 0.26 -7.44 1.23
N ILE A 179 -0.04 -8.74 1.26
CA ILE A 179 -0.71 -9.40 2.37
C ILE A 179 0.31 -9.68 3.48
N CYS A 180 -0.02 -9.26 4.70
CA CYS A 180 0.78 -9.50 5.89
C CYS A 180 -0.05 -10.18 6.99
N VAL A 181 0.58 -10.47 8.13
CA VAL A 181 -0.07 -11.13 9.28
C VAL A 181 -1.37 -10.45 9.72
N LYS A 182 -1.51 -9.12 9.59
CA LYS A 182 -2.73 -8.34 9.89
C LYS A 182 -3.98 -8.93 9.23
N LEU A 183 -3.86 -9.38 7.97
CA LEU A 183 -5.00 -9.94 7.24
C LEU A 183 -5.27 -11.39 7.69
N TYR A 184 -4.22 -12.17 7.92
CA TYR A 184 -4.34 -13.55 8.39
C TYR A 184 -4.92 -13.65 9.80
N GLU A 185 -4.56 -12.77 10.72
CA GLU A 185 -5.11 -12.82 12.09
C GLU A 185 -6.62 -12.58 12.12
N LYS A 186 -7.17 -11.75 11.23
CA LYS A 186 -8.62 -11.50 11.18
C LYS A 186 -9.38 -12.78 10.85
N LYS A 187 -8.78 -13.66 10.02
CA LYS A 187 -9.35 -14.97 9.69
C LYS A 187 -9.42 -15.83 10.95
N LEU A 188 -8.36 -15.83 11.75
CA LEU A 188 -8.28 -16.61 12.97
C LEU A 188 -9.20 -16.07 14.07
N LEU A 189 -9.36 -14.75 14.16
CA LEU A 189 -10.25 -14.09 15.10
C LEU A 189 -11.73 -14.12 14.67
N ASN A 190 -12.08 -14.82 13.58
CA ASN A 190 -13.41 -14.79 12.96
C ASN A 190 -13.94 -13.38 12.65
N LYS A 191 -13.05 -12.40 12.49
CA LYS A 191 -13.40 -11.00 12.23
C LYS A 191 -13.47 -10.77 10.72
N THR A 192 -14.61 -11.11 10.10
CA THR A 192 -15.04 -10.65 8.76
C THR A 192 -14.11 -10.89 7.54
N SER A 193 -12.95 -11.53 7.69
CA SER A 193 -11.96 -11.59 6.61
C SER A 193 -12.23 -12.75 5.64
N ASP A 194 -12.38 -12.42 4.37
CA ASP A 194 -12.31 -13.38 3.28
C ASP A 194 -10.90 -13.32 2.65
N MET A 195 -9.97 -14.07 3.23
CA MET A 195 -8.57 -14.13 2.76
C MET A 195 -8.46 -14.55 1.28
N ILE A 196 -9.45 -15.27 0.75
CA ILE A 196 -9.48 -15.67 -0.66
C ILE A 196 -9.76 -14.44 -1.52
N ASN A 197 -10.71 -13.59 -1.12
CA ASN A 197 -10.99 -12.34 -1.82
C ASN A 197 -9.80 -11.38 -1.74
N GLU A 198 -9.18 -11.20 -0.56
CA GLU A 198 -7.99 -10.34 -0.42
C GLU A 198 -6.83 -10.83 -1.32
N CYS A 199 -6.61 -12.15 -1.39
CA CYS A 199 -5.64 -12.75 -2.29
C CYS A 199 -5.99 -12.53 -3.77
N ARG A 200 -7.27 -12.66 -4.13
CA ARG A 200 -7.76 -12.37 -5.48
C ARG A 200 -7.54 -10.91 -5.84
N ASP A 201 -7.90 -9.99 -4.96
CA ASP A 201 -7.77 -8.55 -5.18
C ASP A 201 -6.31 -8.13 -5.31
N CYS A 202 -5.41 -8.74 -4.54
CA CYS A 202 -3.96 -8.56 -4.72
C CYS A 202 -3.48 -9.03 -6.11
N LYS A 203 -3.96 -10.18 -6.59
CA LYS A 203 -3.61 -10.71 -7.93
C LYS A 203 -4.18 -9.82 -9.04
N THR A 204 -5.43 -9.39 -8.93
CA THR A 204 -6.09 -8.46 -9.86
C THR A 204 -5.35 -7.13 -9.90
N SER A 205 -5.00 -6.57 -8.73
CA SER A 205 -4.23 -5.32 -8.64
C SER A 205 -2.87 -5.41 -9.33
N PHE A 206 -2.19 -6.56 -9.23
CA PHE A 206 -0.93 -6.77 -9.95
C PHE A 206 -1.16 -6.88 -11.46
N HIS A 207 -2.19 -7.61 -11.89
CA HIS A 207 -2.54 -7.71 -13.30
C HIS A 207 -2.87 -6.33 -13.91
N ASP A 208 -3.67 -5.51 -13.23
CA ASP A 208 -4.02 -4.16 -13.68
C ASP A 208 -2.78 -3.25 -13.72
N TYR A 209 -1.85 -3.40 -12.77
CA TYR A 209 -0.56 -2.74 -12.83
C TYR A 209 0.24 -3.14 -14.07
N LEU A 210 0.25 -4.43 -14.46
CA LEU A 210 0.94 -4.88 -15.67
C LEU A 210 0.33 -4.26 -16.94
N ILE A 211 -1.01 -4.20 -17.02
CA ILE A 211 -1.71 -3.51 -18.12
C ILE A 211 -1.32 -2.03 -18.15
N GLU A 212 -1.33 -1.37 -17.00
CA GLU A 212 -0.97 0.05 -16.92
C GLU A 212 0.50 0.27 -17.31
N TYR A 213 1.40 -0.60 -16.88
CA TYR A 213 2.82 -0.54 -17.24
C TYR A 213 3.03 -0.63 -18.76
N VAL A 214 2.37 -1.58 -19.43
CA VAL A 214 2.44 -1.71 -20.90
C VAL A 214 1.90 -0.45 -21.58
N ARG A 215 0.73 0.05 -21.15
CA ARG A 215 0.17 1.30 -21.68
C ARG A 215 1.10 2.49 -21.46
N PHE A 216 1.67 2.61 -20.26
CA PHE A 216 2.59 3.68 -19.91
C PHE A 216 3.83 3.67 -20.82
N ASN A 217 4.42 2.51 -21.07
CA ASN A 217 5.57 2.41 -21.96
C ASN A 217 5.23 2.83 -23.38
N ASN A 218 4.11 2.35 -23.93
CA ASN A 218 3.66 2.72 -25.27
C ASN A 218 3.39 4.23 -25.40
N ASP A 219 2.72 4.82 -24.41
CA ASP A 219 2.28 6.21 -24.45
C ASP A 219 3.42 7.21 -24.16
N TYR A 220 4.40 6.85 -23.32
CA TYR A 220 5.37 7.81 -22.76
C TYR A 220 6.84 7.44 -22.97
N MET A 221 7.21 6.17 -23.14
CA MET A 221 8.61 5.72 -23.15
C MET A 221 9.09 5.27 -24.54
N GLU A 222 8.26 4.58 -25.33
CA GLU A 222 8.62 4.06 -26.66
C GLU A 222 8.81 5.15 -27.73
N VAL A 223 8.43 6.41 -27.44
CA VAL A 223 8.61 7.55 -28.35
C VAL A 223 10.05 8.12 -28.36
N LYS A 224 10.98 7.62 -27.52
CA LYS A 224 12.35 8.18 -27.42
C LYS A 224 13.51 7.30 -27.89
N HIS A 225 13.26 6.15 -28.52
CA HIS A 225 14.32 5.30 -29.09
C HIS A 225 14.31 5.18 -30.62
N GLY A 226 13.68 6.14 -31.31
CA GLY A 226 13.60 6.20 -32.78
C GLY A 226 14.47 7.26 -33.46
N GLU A 227 15.26 8.06 -32.74
CA GLU A 227 16.22 9.00 -33.32
C GLU A 227 17.47 9.10 -32.44
N LYS A 228 18.50 8.32 -32.78
CA LYS A 228 19.92 8.68 -32.72
C LYS A 228 20.75 7.63 -33.45
#